data_AF-G0QDR1-F1
#
_entry.id   AF-G0QDR1-F1
#
_cell.length_a   1.000
_cell.length_b   1.000
_cell.length_c   1.000
_cell.angle_alpha   90.00
_cell.angle_beta   90.00
_cell.angle_gamma   90.00
#
_symmetry.space_group_name_H-M   'P 1'
#
loop_
_entity.id
_entity.type
_entity.pdbx_description
1 polymer ?
#
loop_
_entity_poly.entity_id
_entity_poly.type
_entity_poly.pdbx_seq_one_letter_code
_entity_poly.pdbx_strand_id
1 'polypeptide(L)'
;MNLETIEETDEVLHVQLEDANPAVANTLRRSMMTKVPTMAVQQLRVNQNQSGLFDEMLANRVGQIPLTIPEGFDEDDTAVLALDREGETRVTAEDLSAGNYDVTPVNDTTIVKLKEGQDLKFEADAELGYGTEHAKHQGGTVGYEKVDEDTFEFRIESTSAYSNRELLQKGLEQVHNSLEELKTDIQN
;
A
#
# COMPACT_ATOMS: atom_id res chain seq x y z
N MET A 1 -21.66 18.93 5.03
CA MET A 1 -20.48 18.06 5.17
C MET A 1 -19.26 18.90 4.99
N ASN A 2 -18.45 18.98 6.03
CA ASN A 2 -17.21 19.75 6.07
C ASN A 2 -16.08 18.84 6.57
N LEU A 3 -14.87 19.01 6.05
CA LEU A 3 -13.71 18.24 6.49
C LEU A 3 -12.58 19.20 6.86
N GLU A 4 -12.17 19.16 8.12
CA GLU A 4 -11.15 20.04 8.68
C GLU A 4 -9.94 19.25 9.17
N THR A 5 -8.74 19.73 8.89
CA THR A 5 -7.51 19.14 9.45
C THR A 5 -7.30 19.64 10.87
N ILE A 6 -7.23 18.72 11.83
CA ILE A 6 -6.92 19.01 13.23
C ILE A 6 -5.40 19.04 13.41
N GLU A 7 -4.72 18.00 12.95
CA GLU A 7 -3.28 17.82 13.07
C GLU A 7 -2.74 17.03 11.87
N GLU A 8 -1.57 17.39 11.38
CA GLU A 8 -0.86 16.67 10.34
C GLU A 8 0.61 16.55 10.72
N THR A 9 1.06 15.31 10.86
CA THR A 9 2.46 14.92 11.04
C THR A 9 2.88 14.04 9.88
N ASP A 10 4.18 13.75 9.77
CA ASP A 10 4.69 12.84 8.74
C ASP A 10 4.10 11.42 8.86
N GLU A 11 3.72 10.99 10.07
CA GLU A 11 3.21 9.65 10.33
C GLU A 11 1.68 9.60 10.32
N VAL A 12 1.01 10.63 10.84
CA VAL A 12 -0.43 10.60 11.13
C VAL A 12 -1.12 11.88 10.70
N LEU A 13 -2.30 11.75 10.09
CA LEU A 13 -3.23 12.82 9.79
C LEU A 13 -4.52 12.66 10.63
N HIS A 14 -4.85 13.69 11.39
CA HIS A 14 -6.11 13.82 12.12
C HIS A 14 -7.05 14.80 11.40
N VAL A 15 -8.26 14.32 11.06
CA VAL A 15 -9.28 15.14 10.39
C VAL A 15 -10.64 14.99 11.05
N GLN A 16 -11.39 16.09 11.12
CA GLN A 16 -12.76 16.14 11.59
C GLN A 16 -13.70 16.16 10.39
N LEU A 17 -14.72 15.30 10.40
CA LEU A 17 -15.80 15.25 9.42
C LEU A 17 -17.12 15.62 10.09
N GLU A 18 -17.71 16.72 9.65
CA GLU A 18 -18.98 17.27 10.18
C GLU A 18 -20.15 17.04 9.20
N ASP A 19 -21.38 17.16 9.71
CA ASP A 19 -22.65 16.88 9.01
C ASP A 19 -22.70 15.50 8.33
N ALA A 20 -22.08 14.49 8.93
CA ALA A 20 -22.03 13.14 8.39
C ALA A 20 -22.85 12.17 9.24
N ASN A 21 -23.21 11.03 8.67
CA ASN A 21 -23.77 9.91 9.42
C ASN A 21 -22.75 8.75 9.48
N PRO A 22 -22.96 7.75 10.37
CA PRO A 22 -22.02 6.64 10.51
C PRO A 22 -21.76 5.84 9.22
N ALA A 23 -22.73 5.79 8.30
CA ALA A 23 -22.56 5.08 7.04
C ALA A 23 -21.59 5.82 6.11
N VAL A 24 -21.67 7.15 6.03
CA VAL A 24 -20.73 7.99 5.27
C VAL A 24 -19.32 7.88 5.86
N ALA A 25 -19.18 8.05 7.17
CA ALA A 25 -17.88 7.95 7.85
C ALA A 25 -17.21 6.58 7.63
N ASN A 26 -17.97 5.48 7.81
CA ASN A 26 -17.44 4.14 7.59
C ASN A 26 -17.16 3.84 6.11
N THR A 27 -17.92 4.43 5.18
CA THR A 27 -17.64 4.30 3.74
C THR A 27 -16.32 4.94 3.39
N LEU A 28 -16.07 6.17 3.86
CA LEU A 28 -14.81 6.87 3.66
C LEU A 28 -13.63 6.06 4.27
N ARG A 29 -13.78 5.57 5.51
CA ARG A 29 -12.79 4.70 6.16
C ARG A 29 -12.47 3.47 5.33
N ARG A 30 -13.50 2.74 4.87
CA ARG A 30 -13.33 1.52 4.07
C ARG A 30 -12.72 1.80 2.70
N SER A 31 -13.07 2.94 2.09
CA SER A 31 -12.53 3.34 0.80
C SER A 31 -11.02 3.51 0.86
N MET A 32 -10.52 4.32 1.80
CA MET A 32 -9.08 4.52 2.01
C MET A 32 -8.34 3.20 2.26
N MET A 33 -8.90 2.29 3.05
CA MET A 33 -8.22 1.04 3.39
C MET A 33 -8.21 0.01 2.25
N THR A 34 -9.29 -0.07 1.46
CA THR A 34 -9.52 -1.25 0.59
C THR A 34 -9.79 -0.94 -0.87
N LYS A 35 -10.14 0.29 -1.22
CA LYS A 35 -10.51 0.70 -2.58
C LYS A 35 -9.48 1.58 -3.27
N VAL A 36 -8.49 2.07 -2.53
CA VAL A 36 -7.36 2.78 -3.13
C VAL A 36 -6.36 1.74 -3.66
N PRO A 37 -6.01 1.77 -4.96
CA PRO A 37 -5.04 0.82 -5.52
C PRO A 37 -3.62 1.15 -5.03
N THR A 38 -2.88 0.12 -4.63
CA THR A 38 -1.48 0.25 -4.19
C THR A 38 -0.60 -0.81 -4.84
N MET A 39 0.70 -0.50 -4.96
CA MET A 39 1.67 -1.41 -5.57
C MET A 39 2.31 -2.32 -4.52
N ALA A 40 2.34 -3.61 -4.83
CA ALA A 40 3.03 -4.62 -4.02
C ALA A 40 3.52 -5.78 -4.90
N VAL A 41 4.48 -6.55 -4.40
CA VAL A 41 4.97 -7.74 -5.12
C VAL A 41 3.87 -8.81 -5.19
N GLN A 42 3.56 -9.24 -6.42
CA GLN A 42 2.60 -10.28 -6.74
C GLN A 42 3.26 -11.66 -6.79
N GLN A 43 4.40 -11.76 -7.48
CA GLN A 43 5.07 -13.03 -7.71
C GLN A 43 6.57 -12.91 -7.42
N LEU A 44 7.13 -13.93 -6.75
CA LEU A 44 8.56 -14.05 -6.51
C LEU A 44 9.12 -15.25 -7.27
N ARG A 45 10.15 -15.03 -8.08
CA ARG A 45 10.89 -16.06 -8.82
C ARG A 45 12.26 -16.22 -8.18
N VAL A 46 12.39 -17.20 -7.29
CA VAL A 46 13.64 -17.48 -6.58
C VAL A 46 14.57 -18.26 -7.50
N ASN A 47 15.71 -17.66 -7.87
CA ASN A 47 16.75 -18.35 -8.64
C ASN A 47 17.69 -19.11 -7.70
N GLN A 48 18.00 -18.52 -6.55
CA GLN A 48 18.88 -19.09 -5.55
C GLN A 48 18.54 -18.58 -4.16
N ASN A 49 18.43 -19.49 -3.19
CA ASN A 49 18.22 -19.15 -1.79
C ASN A 49 19.01 -20.12 -0.90
N GLN A 50 20.13 -19.64 -0.36
CA GLN A 50 20.89 -20.32 0.69
C GLN A 50 20.71 -19.65 2.06
N SER A 51 19.74 -18.75 2.17
CA SER A 51 19.43 -18.05 3.42
C SER A 51 18.82 -18.99 4.47
N GLY A 52 18.61 -18.48 5.68
CA GLY A 52 17.92 -19.22 6.74
C GLY A 52 16.40 -19.28 6.62
N LEU A 53 15.80 -18.72 5.55
CA LEU A 53 14.36 -18.67 5.34
C LEU A 53 13.94 -19.56 4.17
N PHE A 54 12.77 -20.19 4.26
CA PHE A 54 12.12 -20.84 3.13
C PHE A 54 11.63 -19.81 2.10
N ASP A 55 11.50 -20.25 0.85
CA ASP A 55 11.09 -19.40 -0.27
C ASP A 55 9.73 -18.74 -0.02
N GLU A 56 8.78 -19.46 0.60
CA GLU A 56 7.45 -18.92 0.93
C GLU A 56 7.50 -17.84 2.01
N MET A 57 8.44 -17.97 2.96
CA MET A 57 8.65 -16.96 3.99
C MET A 57 9.29 -15.71 3.41
N LEU A 58 10.20 -15.86 2.44
CA LEU A 58 10.76 -14.75 1.68
C LEU A 58 9.68 -14.07 0.84
N ALA A 59 8.90 -14.84 0.09
CA ALA A 59 7.80 -14.34 -0.72
C ALA A 59 6.78 -13.55 0.13
N ASN A 60 6.41 -14.06 1.32
CA ASN A 60 5.52 -13.33 2.21
C ASN A 60 6.15 -12.02 2.72
N ARG A 61 7.45 -11.99 3.03
CA ARG A 61 8.11 -10.75 3.48
C ARG A 61 8.20 -9.72 2.36
N VAL A 62 8.67 -10.14 1.19
CA VAL A 62 8.83 -9.28 0.02
C VAL A 62 7.46 -8.77 -0.48
N GLY A 63 6.44 -9.62 -0.43
CA GLY A 63 5.06 -9.27 -0.77
C GLY A 63 4.43 -8.20 0.11
N GLN A 64 4.97 -7.93 1.30
CA GLN A 64 4.47 -6.91 2.23
C GLN A 64 5.28 -5.61 2.19
N ILE A 65 6.27 -5.50 1.31
CA ILE A 65 7.05 -4.26 1.13
C ILE A 65 6.19 -3.29 0.30
N PRO A 66 5.83 -2.11 0.84
CA PRO A 66 5.16 -1.09 0.06
C PRO A 66 6.12 -0.51 -0.98
N LEU A 67 5.64 -0.35 -2.21
CA LEU A 67 6.41 0.14 -3.35
C LEU A 67 5.81 1.44 -3.88
N THR A 68 6.68 2.35 -4.33
CA THR A 68 6.28 3.56 -5.06
C THR A 68 5.60 3.21 -6.37
N ILE A 69 4.68 4.08 -6.82
CA ILE A 69 3.95 3.90 -8.06
C ILE A 69 4.58 4.83 -9.12
N PRO A 70 5.15 4.29 -10.21
CA PRO A 70 5.72 5.10 -11.28
C PRO A 70 4.65 5.96 -11.96
N GLU A 71 5.07 7.09 -12.54
CA GLU A 71 4.16 7.90 -13.35
C GLU A 71 3.66 7.12 -14.57
N GLY A 72 2.34 7.14 -14.79
CA GLY A 72 1.70 6.46 -15.91
C GLY A 72 1.66 4.93 -15.79
N PHE A 73 1.82 4.38 -14.59
CA PHE A 73 1.66 2.96 -14.31
C PHE A 73 0.18 2.62 -14.10
N ASP A 74 -0.36 1.72 -14.92
CA ASP A 74 -1.76 1.30 -14.91
C ASP A 74 -1.92 -0.16 -14.43
N GLU A 75 -3.16 -0.65 -14.33
CA GLU A 75 -3.47 -2.00 -13.79
C GLU A 75 -2.96 -3.15 -14.66
N ASP A 76 -2.75 -2.89 -15.95
CA ASP A 76 -2.24 -3.89 -16.90
C ASP A 76 -0.70 -3.95 -16.93
N ASP A 77 -0.01 -3.03 -16.22
CA ASP A 77 1.44 -2.97 -16.16
C ASP A 77 2.02 -3.90 -15.10
N THR A 78 3.27 -4.33 -15.31
CA THR A 78 4.03 -5.13 -14.34
C THR A 78 5.43 -4.55 -14.16
N ALA A 79 5.78 -4.19 -12.93
CA ALA A 79 7.11 -3.78 -12.56
C ALA A 79 7.96 -4.98 -12.14
N VAL A 80 9.20 -5.03 -12.62
CA VAL A 80 10.16 -6.08 -12.27
C VAL A 80 11.21 -5.51 -11.34
N LEU A 81 11.40 -6.16 -10.19
CA LEU A 81 12.46 -5.89 -9.23
C LEU A 81 13.39 -7.10 -9.16
N ALA A 82 14.67 -6.88 -8.90
CA ALA A 82 15.65 -7.95 -8.73
C ALA A 82 16.45 -7.79 -7.44
N LEU A 83 16.91 -8.90 -6.89
CA LEU A 83 17.85 -8.92 -5.78
C LEU A 83 18.99 -9.88 -6.09
N ASP A 84 20.22 -9.44 -5.85
CA ASP A 84 21.42 -10.26 -5.94
C ASP A 84 22.38 -9.84 -4.81
N ARG A 85 22.46 -10.68 -3.76
CA ARG A 85 23.27 -10.42 -2.56
C ARG A 85 23.95 -11.70 -2.09
N GLU A 86 25.20 -11.55 -1.68
CA GLU A 86 26.05 -12.65 -1.21
C GLU A 86 26.84 -12.23 0.05
N GLY A 87 27.22 -13.22 0.85
CA GLY A 87 28.08 -13.04 2.02
C GLY A 87 27.35 -12.58 3.27
N GLU A 88 28.10 -12.37 4.36
CA GLU A 88 27.51 -11.96 5.63
C GLU A 88 27.00 -10.52 5.58
N THR A 89 25.69 -10.36 5.40
CA THR A 89 25.05 -9.04 5.32
C THR A 89 23.59 -9.07 5.80
N ARG A 90 23.05 -7.90 6.13
CA ARG A 90 21.61 -7.69 6.33
C ARG A 90 21.02 -7.26 4.99
N VAL A 91 20.19 -8.11 4.40
CA VAL A 91 19.46 -7.80 3.18
C VAL A 91 18.18 -7.03 3.53
N THR A 92 17.99 -5.88 2.89
CA THR A 92 16.82 -5.02 3.11
C THR A 92 16.10 -4.69 1.81
N ALA A 93 14.98 -4.00 1.91
CA ALA A 93 14.20 -3.57 0.76
C ALA A 93 15.02 -2.66 -0.17
N GLU A 94 15.89 -1.79 0.38
CA GLU A 94 16.75 -0.90 -0.41
C GLU A 94 17.77 -1.66 -1.29
N ASP A 95 18.00 -2.95 -1.04
CA ASP A 95 18.83 -3.79 -1.90
C ASP A 95 18.14 -4.22 -3.21
N LEU A 96 16.82 -4.00 -3.33
CA LEU A 96 16.05 -4.29 -4.54
C LEU A 96 16.43 -3.29 -5.64
N SER A 97 16.70 -3.81 -6.84
CA SER A 97 16.95 -2.99 -8.03
C SER A 97 15.76 -3.04 -8.99
N ALA A 98 15.36 -1.87 -9.48
CA ALA A 98 14.38 -1.72 -10.54
C ALA A 98 14.88 -2.29 -11.87
N GLY A 99 14.03 -3.05 -12.57
CA GLY A 99 14.33 -3.68 -13.85
C GLY A 99 13.78 -2.93 -15.06
N ASN A 100 12.49 -2.54 -15.05
CA ASN A 100 11.81 -1.92 -16.20
C ASN A 100 11.08 -0.60 -15.90
N TYR A 101 10.58 -0.41 -14.68
CA TYR A 101 10.00 0.85 -14.21
C TYR A 101 10.79 1.39 -13.02
N ASP A 102 10.78 2.71 -12.83
CA ASP A 102 11.38 3.37 -11.66
C ASP A 102 10.51 3.13 -10.42
N VAL A 103 10.64 1.94 -9.84
CA VAL A 103 9.94 1.50 -8.63
C VAL A 103 10.95 1.31 -7.52
N THR A 104 10.63 1.90 -6.37
CA THR A 104 11.47 1.85 -5.17
C THR A 104 10.63 1.45 -3.95
N PRO A 105 11.24 0.78 -2.96
CA PRO A 105 10.59 0.58 -1.67
C PRO A 105 10.33 1.91 -0.97
N VAL A 106 9.20 2.00 -0.27
CA VAL A 106 8.85 3.17 0.54
C VAL A 106 9.63 3.20 1.87
N ASN A 107 10.17 2.07 2.32
CA ASN A 107 10.91 1.96 3.58
C ASN A 107 12.06 0.92 3.53
N ASP A 108 13.01 1.01 4.46
CA ASP A 108 14.15 0.08 4.63
C ASP A 108 13.76 -1.20 5.41
N THR A 109 12.68 -1.88 4.98
CA THR A 109 12.26 -3.12 5.64
C THR A 109 13.32 -4.21 5.51
N THR A 110 13.68 -4.87 6.61
CA THR A 110 14.63 -5.98 6.58
C THR A 110 13.98 -7.25 6.02
N ILE A 111 14.58 -7.82 4.97
CA ILE A 111 14.12 -9.05 4.32
C ILE A 111 14.69 -10.28 5.04
N VAL A 112 16.01 -10.39 5.13
CA VAL A 112 16.72 -11.53 5.74
C VAL A 112 18.15 -11.16 6.14
N LYS A 113 18.74 -11.90 7.08
CA LYS A 113 20.18 -11.83 7.35
C LYS A 113 20.87 -13.04 6.72
N LEU A 114 21.88 -12.77 5.90
CA LEU A 114 22.77 -13.77 5.32
C LEU A 114 24.00 -13.95 6.22
N LYS A 115 24.49 -15.18 6.32
CA LYS A 115 25.76 -15.54 6.95
C LYS A 115 26.85 -15.69 5.88
N GLU A 116 28.09 -15.81 6.32
CA GLU A 116 29.21 -16.11 5.43
C GLU A 116 28.93 -17.35 4.56
N GLY A 117 29.16 -17.21 3.26
CA GLY A 117 28.91 -18.26 2.27
C GLY A 117 27.46 -18.48 1.87
N GLN A 118 26.50 -17.66 2.34
CA GLN A 118 25.12 -17.69 1.87
C GLN A 118 24.88 -16.65 0.78
N ASP A 119 24.02 -16.99 -0.18
CA ASP A 119 23.55 -16.13 -1.25
C ASP A 119 22.02 -16.13 -1.37
N LEU A 120 21.51 -15.03 -1.92
CA LEU A 120 20.10 -14.85 -2.23
C LEU A 120 19.96 -14.11 -3.56
N LYS A 121 19.27 -14.75 -4.50
CA LYS A 121 18.97 -14.21 -5.82
C LYS A 121 17.54 -14.50 -6.22
N PHE A 122 16.80 -13.46 -6.57
CA PHE A 122 15.43 -13.59 -7.06
C PHE A 122 15.05 -12.41 -7.96
N GLU A 123 13.97 -12.62 -8.72
CA GLU A 123 13.21 -11.57 -9.39
C GLU A 123 11.80 -11.51 -8.78
N ALA A 124 11.21 -10.32 -8.76
CA ALA A 124 9.88 -10.06 -8.21
C ALA A 124 9.06 -9.26 -9.22
N ASP A 125 7.86 -9.73 -9.53
CA ASP A 125 6.89 -8.99 -10.31
C ASP A 125 5.95 -8.24 -9.35
N ALA A 126 5.80 -6.93 -9.54
CA ALA A 126 4.96 -6.03 -8.75
C ALA A 126 3.86 -5.42 -9.62
N GLU A 127 2.66 -5.37 -9.04
CA GLU A 127 1.42 -4.98 -9.71
C GLU A 127 0.62 -4.04 -8.81
N LEU A 128 -0.26 -3.24 -9.41
CA LEU A 128 -1.31 -2.55 -8.67
C LEU A 128 -2.38 -3.56 -8.27
N GLY A 129 -2.94 -3.37 -7.08
CA GLY A 129 -4.06 -4.18 -6.61
C GLY A 129 -4.81 -3.48 -5.49
N TYR A 130 -5.88 -4.13 -5.03
CA TYR A 130 -6.79 -3.55 -4.05
C TYR A 130 -6.74 -4.28 -2.71
N GLY A 131 -6.88 -3.53 -1.61
CA GLY A 131 -6.95 -4.12 -0.27
C GLY A 131 -8.15 -5.08 -0.08
N THR A 132 -9.16 -5.03 -0.96
CA THR A 132 -10.23 -6.04 -1.01
C THR A 132 -9.77 -7.41 -1.52
N GLU A 133 -8.68 -7.47 -2.28
CA GLU A 133 -8.16 -8.69 -2.91
C GLU A 133 -7.11 -9.35 -2.01
N HIS A 134 -6.18 -8.56 -1.48
CA HIS A 134 -5.15 -9.05 -0.58
C HIS A 134 -4.69 -7.94 0.39
N ALA A 135 -4.38 -8.32 1.63
CA ALA A 135 -3.98 -7.37 2.68
C ALA A 135 -2.70 -6.57 2.34
N LYS A 136 -1.84 -7.10 1.46
CA LYS A 136 -0.64 -6.39 0.97
C LYS A 136 -0.96 -5.12 0.18
N HIS A 137 -2.18 -5.01 -0.34
CA HIS A 137 -2.65 -3.85 -1.07
C HIS A 137 -3.47 -2.89 -0.19
N GLN A 138 -3.43 -3.04 1.14
CA GLN A 138 -4.13 -2.13 2.03
C GLN A 138 -3.49 -0.74 1.98
N GLY A 139 -4.30 0.30 1.74
CA GLY A 139 -3.82 1.68 1.59
C GLY A 139 -3.21 2.28 2.87
N GLY A 140 -3.80 1.94 4.02
CA GLY A 140 -3.37 2.44 5.32
C GLY A 140 -4.16 1.84 6.47
N THR A 141 -3.77 2.20 7.69
CA THR A 141 -4.55 1.97 8.91
C THR A 141 -5.38 3.21 9.21
N VAL A 142 -6.70 3.08 9.12
CA VAL A 142 -7.62 4.20 9.31
C VAL A 142 -8.66 3.87 10.36
N GLY A 143 -8.70 4.70 11.41
CA GLY A 143 -9.71 4.66 12.47
C GLY A 143 -10.53 5.93 12.48
N TYR A 144 -11.73 5.87 13.07
CA TYR A 144 -12.49 7.06 13.43
C TYR A 144 -13.26 6.84 14.72
N GLU A 145 -13.59 7.92 15.40
CA GLU A 145 -14.51 7.95 16.53
C GLU A 145 -15.61 8.98 16.33
N LYS A 146 -16.75 8.78 17.00
CA LYS A 146 -17.87 9.70 16.98
C LYS A 146 -17.74 10.67 18.15
N VAL A 147 -17.58 11.96 17.88
CA VAL A 147 -17.37 12.99 18.91
C VAL A 147 -18.64 13.80 19.20
N ASP A 148 -19.56 13.92 18.24
CA ASP A 148 -20.90 14.50 18.41
C ASP A 148 -21.92 13.76 17.51
N GLU A 149 -23.20 14.16 17.52
CA GLU A 149 -24.30 13.50 16.82
C GLU A 149 -24.02 13.24 15.33
N ASP A 150 -23.40 14.20 14.64
CA ASP A 150 -23.09 14.22 13.21
C ASP A 150 -21.60 14.51 12.91
N THR A 151 -20.75 14.42 13.93
CA THR A 151 -19.31 14.75 13.83
C THR A 151 -18.42 13.56 14.19
N PHE A 152 -17.41 13.31 13.34
CA PHE A 152 -16.48 12.20 13.48
C PHE A 152 -15.03 12.66 13.34
N GLU A 153 -14.15 12.16 14.20
CA GLU A 153 -12.71 12.40 14.09
C GLU A 153 -12.01 11.16 13.56
N PHE A 154 -11.21 11.33 12.51
CA PHE A 154 -10.43 10.28 11.87
C PHE A 154 -8.97 10.37 12.29
N ARG A 155 -8.34 9.20 12.43
CA ARG A 155 -6.89 9.03 12.48
C ARG A 155 -6.45 8.20 11.28
N ILE A 156 -5.62 8.77 10.43
CA ILE A 156 -5.19 8.20 9.15
C ILE A 156 -3.67 8.00 9.20
N GLU A 157 -3.23 6.78 8.93
CA GLU A 157 -1.82 6.39 8.85
C GLU A 157 -1.61 5.53 7.61
N SER A 158 -0.94 6.06 6.60
CA SER A 158 -0.67 5.37 5.34
C SER A 158 0.35 4.26 5.55
N THR A 159 0.10 3.12 4.92
CA THR A 159 1.03 1.97 4.87
C THR A 159 1.43 1.66 3.42
N SER A 160 1.16 2.59 2.51
CA SER A 160 1.40 2.48 1.07
C SER A 160 2.31 3.61 0.59
N ALA A 161 2.48 3.75 -0.72
CA ALA A 161 3.28 4.84 -1.30
C ALA A 161 2.66 6.23 -1.17
N TYR A 162 1.38 6.33 -0.81
CA TYR A 162 0.70 7.61 -0.68
C TYR A 162 1.04 8.27 0.66
N SER A 163 1.14 9.59 0.68
CA SER A 163 1.03 10.35 1.91
C SER A 163 -0.37 10.18 2.53
N ASN A 164 -0.50 10.50 3.82
CA ASN A 164 -1.79 10.44 4.52
C ASN A 164 -2.89 11.27 3.83
N ARG A 165 -2.51 12.44 3.30
CA ARG A 165 -3.42 13.35 2.61
C ARG A 165 -3.83 12.83 1.22
N GLU A 166 -2.87 12.29 0.46
CA GLU A 166 -3.17 11.66 -0.83
C GLU A 166 -4.06 10.42 -0.66
N LEU A 167 -3.84 9.62 0.38
CA LEU A 167 -4.68 8.47 0.69
C LEU A 167 -6.14 8.89 0.94
N LEU A 168 -6.34 9.96 1.72
CA LEU A 168 -7.67 10.53 1.95
C LEU A 168 -8.32 11.02 0.65
N GLN A 169 -7.57 11.76 -0.18
CA GLN A 169 -8.06 12.27 -1.47
C GLN A 169 -8.46 11.12 -2.40
N LYS A 170 -7.60 10.12 -2.58
CA LYS A 170 -7.90 8.93 -3.39
C LYS A 170 -9.07 8.13 -2.83
N GLY A 171 -9.18 8.03 -1.50
CA GLY A 171 -10.33 7.42 -0.86
C GLY A 171 -11.65 8.11 -1.21
N LEU A 172 -11.66 9.45 -1.26
CA LEU A 172 -12.83 10.23 -1.69
C LEU A 172 -13.12 10.05 -3.18
N GLU A 173 -12.09 10.09 -4.04
CA GLU A 173 -12.22 9.85 -5.49
C GLU A 173 -12.85 8.49 -5.78
N GLN A 174 -12.43 7.43 -5.08
CA GLN A 174 -12.98 6.08 -5.25
C GLN A 174 -14.46 6.00 -4.86
N VAL A 175 -14.87 6.70 -3.80
CA VAL A 175 -16.30 6.79 -3.43
C VAL A 175 -17.08 7.54 -4.51
N HIS A 176 -16.53 8.64 -5.02
CA HIS A 176 -17.17 9.42 -6.08
C HIS A 176 -17.36 8.61 -7.37
N ASN A 177 -16.30 7.93 -7.84
CA ASN A 177 -16.33 7.11 -9.04
C ASN A 177 -17.37 5.98 -8.92
N SER A 178 -17.41 5.30 -7.78
CA SER A 178 -18.41 4.24 -7.51
C SER A 178 -19.86 4.76 -7.61
N LEU A 179 -20.11 6.02 -7.21
CA LEU A 179 -21.45 6.62 -7.29
C LEU A 179 -21.82 7.03 -8.73
N GLU A 180 -20.87 7.54 -9.52
CA GLU A 180 -21.11 7.88 -10.93
C GLU A 180 -21.29 6.63 -11.79
N GLU A 181 -20.56 5.55 -11.52
CA GLU A 181 -20.80 4.23 -12.14
C GLU A 181 -22.22 3.74 -11.86
N LEU A 182 -22.61 3.71 -10.58
CA LEU A 182 -23.96 3.27 -10.18
C LEU A 182 -25.07 4.11 -10.83
N LYS A 183 -24.86 5.42 -10.94
CA LYS A 183 -25.80 6.33 -11.59
C LYS A 183 -25.92 6.05 -13.09
N THR A 184 -24.81 5.73 -13.75
CA THR A 184 -24.79 5.33 -15.17
C THR A 184 -25.53 4.01 -15.37
N ASP A 185 -25.34 3.04 -14.49
CA ASP A 185 -26.01 1.75 -14.55
C ASP A 185 -27.54 1.85 -14.40
N ILE A 186 -28.03 2.79 -13.59
CA ILE A 186 -29.47 3.04 -13.44
C ILE A 186 -30.09 3.67 -14.70
N GLN A 187 -29.29 4.36 -15.51
CA GLN A 187 -29.76 5.06 -16.71
C GLN A 187 -29.81 4.16 -17.96
N ASN A 188 -29.17 2.99 -17.91
CA ASN A 188 -29.17 1.98 -18.97
C ASN A 188 -30.27 0.92 -18.74
#